data_AF-A0A4P5YWP4-F1
#
_entry.id   AF-A0A4P5YWP4-F1
#
_cell.length_a   1.000
_cell.length_b   1.000
_cell.length_c   1.000
_cell.angle_alpha   90.00
_cell.angle_beta   90.00
_cell.angle_gamma   90.00
#
_symmetry.space_group_name_H-M   'P 1'
#
loop_
_entity.id
_entity.type
_entity.pdbx_description
1 polymer ?
#
loop_
_entity_poly.entity_id
_entity_poly.type
_entity_poly.pdbx_seq_one_letter_code
_entity_poly.pdbx_strand_id
1 'polypeptide(L)'
;MKNCTLLSALALLTALALVVFNETRVNQKIAAALRDHPGHAPTASGDPPTANPLPEASELRAATMDLQRARQQLAAAEQQFTNLNSQIRALEQHLASVSQAVAALTQSGRLPIPDPAPPGTQRRPWGPEQATGPADTLTAGDLPTAWAPRQPDGGDEWLQLEFATPVQLAEVHVYESYNPGAISRLTTFLGDGSEVTIWEGSESEAAAPVARIFSVPFAAQASVVKIYLDTRRVTGWNEIDAVELVGRDGSRQWARHATASSTFAEQGQ
;
A
#
# COMPACT_ATOMS: atom_id res chain seq x y z
N MET A 1 -8.34 13.91 13.22
CA MET A 1 -9.71 13.53 13.64
C MET A 1 -10.79 13.88 12.61
N LYS A 2 -10.87 15.10 12.07
CA LYS A 2 -11.95 15.51 11.14
C LYS A 2 -12.02 14.70 9.83
N ASN A 3 -10.88 14.28 9.26
CA ASN A 3 -10.84 13.58 7.98
C ASN A 3 -11.28 12.10 8.06
N CYS A 4 -11.09 11.47 9.23
CA CYS A 4 -11.50 10.08 9.45
C CYS A 4 -13.03 9.98 9.57
N THR A 5 -13.66 10.96 10.24
CA THR A 5 -15.12 11.07 10.32
C THR A 5 -15.76 11.34 8.95
N LEU A 6 -15.08 12.08 8.07
CA LEU A 6 -15.55 12.34 6.70
C LEU A 6 -15.52 11.10 5.80
N LEU A 7 -14.48 10.27 5.89
CA LEU A 7 -14.37 9.02 5.14
C LEU A 7 -15.41 7.98 5.60
N SER A 8 -15.60 7.83 6.92
CA SER A 8 -16.64 6.96 7.46
C SER A 8 -18.05 7.45 7.11
N ALA A 9 -18.29 8.77 7.14
CA ALA A 9 -19.57 9.35 6.73
C ALA A 9 -19.83 9.14 5.24
N LEU A 10 -18.82 9.27 4.38
CA LEU A 10 -18.96 9.04 2.94
C LEU A 10 -19.25 7.57 2.61
N ALA A 11 -18.58 6.63 3.29
CA ALA A 11 -18.85 5.20 3.13
C ALA A 11 -20.28 4.84 3.60
N LEU A 12 -20.73 5.40 4.73
CA LEU A 12 -22.08 5.20 5.25
C LEU A 12 -23.14 5.80 4.32
N LEU A 13 -22.89 7.00 3.77
CA LEU A 13 -23.75 7.65 2.79
C LEU A 13 -23.83 6.85 1.48
N THR A 14 -22.72 6.24 1.05
CA THR A 14 -22.68 5.42 -0.16
C THR A 14 -23.45 4.11 0.05
N ALA A 15 -23.29 3.46 1.21
CA ALA A 15 -24.05 2.28 1.58
C ALA A 15 -25.56 2.59 1.70
N LEU A 16 -25.91 3.72 2.31
CA LEU A 16 -27.30 4.17 2.42
C LEU A 16 -27.89 4.49 1.04
N ALA A 17 -27.13 5.13 0.15
CA ALA A 17 -27.56 5.40 -1.22
C ALA A 17 -27.82 4.10 -2.01
N LEU A 18 -26.97 3.09 -1.84
CA LEU A 18 -27.16 1.76 -2.43
C LEU A 18 -28.43 1.06 -1.90
N VAL A 19 -28.67 1.12 -0.59
CA VAL A 19 -29.91 0.58 0.02
C VAL A 19 -31.13 1.32 -0.51
N VAL A 20 -31.12 2.65 -0.52
CA VAL A 20 -32.23 3.47 -1.02
C VAL A 20 -32.48 3.23 -2.51
N PHE A 21 -31.42 3.10 -3.32
CA PHE A 21 -31.53 2.79 -4.75
C PHE A 21 -32.13 1.40 -4.98
N ASN A 22 -31.73 0.42 -4.18
CA ASN A 22 -32.30 -0.93 -4.24
C ASN A 22 -33.79 -0.92 -3.83
N GLU A 23 -34.13 -0.24 -2.74
CA GLU A 23 -35.50 -0.03 -2.27
C GLU A 23 -36.36 0.67 -3.34
N THR A 24 -35.87 1.74 -3.98
CA THR A 24 -36.61 2.42 -5.05
C THR A 24 -36.81 1.52 -6.25
N ARG A 25 -35.82 0.73 -6.65
CA ARG A 25 -35.95 -0.22 -7.75
C ARG A 25 -36.99 -1.29 -7.46
N VAL A 26 -37.00 -1.83 -6.24
CA VAL A 26 -37.99 -2.83 -5.79
C VAL A 26 -39.38 -2.19 -5.74
N ASN A 27 -39.52 -1.01 -5.13
CA ASN A 27 -40.79 -0.28 -5.04
C ASN A 27 -41.32 0.14 -6.42
N GLN A 28 -40.45 0.47 -7.37
CA GLN A 28 -40.85 0.74 -8.76
C GLN A 28 -41.34 -0.52 -9.47
N LYS A 29 -40.70 -1.68 -9.24
CA LYS A 29 -41.19 -2.96 -9.76
C LYS A 29 -42.53 -3.36 -9.15
N ILE A 30 -42.72 -3.15 -7.84
CA ILE A 30 -43.99 -3.38 -7.15
C ILE A 30 -45.06 -2.40 -7.67
N ALA A 31 -44.74 -1.12 -7.83
CA ALA A 31 -45.65 -0.10 -8.36
C ALA A 31 -45.97 -0.30 -9.86
N ALA A 32 -45.09 -0.95 -10.63
CA ALA A 32 -45.37 -1.39 -11.99
C ALA A 32 -46.32 -2.58 -11.98
N ALA A 33 -46.06 -3.59 -11.13
CA ALA A 33 -46.95 -4.74 -10.95
C ALA A 33 -48.35 -4.34 -10.43
N LEU A 34 -48.43 -3.31 -9.59
CA LEU A 34 -49.70 -2.75 -9.10
C LEU A 34 -50.39 -1.85 -10.14
N ARG A 35 -49.67 -1.20 -11.06
CA ARG A 35 -50.25 -0.40 -12.15
C ARG A 35 -50.86 -1.25 -13.25
N ASP A 36 -50.30 -2.44 -13.50
CA ASP A 36 -50.89 -3.43 -14.40
C ASP A 36 -52.13 -4.13 -13.78
N HIS A 37 -52.57 -3.71 -12.59
CA HIS A 37 -53.81 -4.15 -11.94
C HIS A 37 -54.70 -2.95 -11.57
N PRO A 38 -55.57 -2.46 -12.48
CA PRO A 38 -56.54 -1.45 -12.12
C PRO A 38 -57.58 -2.08 -11.18
N GLY A 39 -57.58 -1.63 -9.91
CA GLY A 39 -58.62 -1.96 -8.95
C GLY A 39 -60.00 -1.65 -9.56
N HIS A 40 -60.78 -2.69 -9.85
CA HIS A 40 -62.17 -2.55 -10.24
C HIS A 40 -62.99 -2.24 -8.97
N ALA A 41 -63.56 -1.04 -8.91
CA ALA A 41 -64.69 -0.78 -8.03
C ALA A 41 -65.84 -1.73 -8.40
N PRO A 42 -66.66 -2.19 -7.44
CA PRO A 42 -67.57 -3.32 -7.66
C PRO A 42 -68.72 -2.91 -8.59
N THR A 43 -68.64 -3.28 -9.87
CA THR A 43 -69.81 -3.28 -10.75
C THR A 43 -70.64 -4.51 -10.42
N ALA A 44 -71.80 -4.27 -9.81
CA ALA A 44 -72.83 -5.28 -9.59
C ALA A 44 -73.43 -5.74 -10.92
N SER A 45 -72.75 -6.66 -11.60
CA SER A 45 -73.35 -7.58 -12.57
C SER A 45 -72.45 -8.79 -12.65
N GLY A 46 -73.06 -9.96 -12.42
CA GLY A 46 -72.37 -11.20 -12.10
C GLY A 46 -71.50 -11.71 -13.25
N ASP A 47 -70.22 -11.85 -12.95
CA ASP A 47 -69.36 -12.97 -13.35
C ASP A 47 -68.25 -13.08 -12.28
N PRO A 48 -67.84 -14.29 -11.85
CA PRO A 48 -66.76 -14.44 -10.88
C PRO A 48 -65.47 -13.85 -11.45
N PRO A 49 -64.64 -13.15 -10.65
CA PRO A 49 -63.40 -12.57 -11.15
C PRO A 49 -62.54 -13.69 -11.75
N THR A 50 -62.19 -13.56 -13.03
CA THR A 50 -61.25 -14.43 -13.71
C THR A 50 -59.95 -14.40 -12.91
N ALA A 51 -59.64 -15.50 -12.23
CA ALA A 51 -58.40 -15.63 -11.49
C ALA A 51 -57.23 -15.32 -12.42
N ASN A 52 -56.29 -14.49 -11.98
CA ASN A 52 -55.07 -14.20 -12.73
C ASN A 52 -54.44 -15.53 -13.21
N PRO A 53 -53.97 -15.60 -14.46
CA PRO A 53 -53.26 -16.77 -14.93
C PRO A 53 -52.07 -17.04 -14.00
N LEU A 54 -51.94 -18.29 -13.57
CA LEU A 54 -50.79 -18.72 -12.78
C LEU A 54 -49.51 -18.39 -13.57
N PRO A 55 -48.47 -17.84 -12.92
CA PRO A 55 -47.23 -17.48 -13.60
C PRO A 55 -46.63 -18.68 -14.32
N GLU A 56 -46.12 -18.45 -15.53
CA GLU A 56 -45.57 -19.54 -16.35
C GLU A 56 -44.32 -20.14 -15.69
N ALA A 57 -44.06 -21.42 -15.97
CA ALA A 57 -42.92 -22.14 -15.38
C ALA A 57 -41.56 -21.48 -15.71
N SER A 58 -41.47 -20.75 -16.82
CA SER A 58 -40.29 -19.96 -17.23
C SER A 58 -40.04 -18.77 -16.31
N GLU A 59 -41.10 -18.03 -15.95
CA GLU A 59 -41.06 -16.86 -15.05
C GLU A 59 -40.70 -17.29 -13.62
N LEU A 60 -41.28 -18.40 -13.15
CA LEU A 60 -40.96 -18.94 -11.83
C LEU A 60 -39.49 -19.37 -11.73
N ARG A 61 -38.93 -19.95 -12.80
CA ARG A 61 -37.49 -20.30 -12.88
C ARG A 61 -36.62 -19.05 -12.88
N ALA A 62 -36.98 -18.02 -13.63
CA ALA A 62 -36.25 -16.75 -13.68
C ALA A 62 -36.24 -16.07 -12.30
N ALA A 63 -37.40 -15.97 -11.64
CA ALA A 63 -37.52 -15.43 -10.29
C ALA A 63 -36.70 -16.21 -9.26
N THR A 64 -36.66 -17.54 -9.39
CA THR A 64 -35.84 -18.40 -8.51
C THR A 64 -34.34 -18.13 -8.69
N MET A 65 -33.88 -18.00 -9.94
CA MET A 65 -32.47 -17.68 -10.22
C MET A 65 -32.08 -16.29 -9.71
N ASP A 66 -32.95 -15.29 -9.88
CA ASP A 66 -32.69 -13.94 -9.37
C ASP A 66 -32.64 -13.91 -7.84
N LEU A 67 -33.51 -14.67 -7.15
CA LEU A 67 -33.44 -14.83 -5.71
C LEU A 67 -32.13 -15.50 -5.25
N GLN A 68 -31.66 -16.50 -5.99
CA GLN A 68 -30.37 -17.14 -5.72
C GLN A 68 -29.20 -16.16 -5.89
N ARG A 69 -29.20 -15.35 -6.96
CA ARG A 69 -28.19 -14.31 -7.18
C ARG A 69 -28.19 -13.27 -6.07
N ALA A 70 -29.37 -12.79 -5.65
CA ALA A 70 -29.48 -11.83 -4.56
C ALA A 70 -28.93 -12.39 -3.25
N ARG A 71 -29.18 -13.67 -2.96
CA ARG A 71 -28.60 -14.36 -1.78
C ARG A 71 -27.08 -14.48 -1.85
N GLN A 72 -26.52 -14.79 -3.02
CA GLN A 72 -25.07 -14.84 -3.22
C GLN A 72 -24.43 -13.46 -3.03
N GLN A 73 -25.05 -12.41 -3.57
CA GLN A 73 -24.58 -11.03 -3.40
C GLN A 73 -24.60 -10.59 -1.93
N LEU A 74 -25.66 -10.96 -1.17
CA LEU A 74 -25.74 -10.68 0.26
C LEU A 74 -24.59 -11.36 1.03
N ALA A 75 -24.34 -12.65 0.77
CA ALA A 75 -23.25 -13.37 1.41
C ALA A 75 -21.87 -12.77 1.09
N ALA A 76 -21.65 -12.33 -0.15
CA ALA A 76 -20.42 -11.66 -0.55
C ALA A 76 -20.24 -10.31 0.17
N ALA A 77 -21.32 -9.54 0.33
CA ALA A 77 -21.30 -8.28 1.06
C ALA A 77 -21.02 -8.48 2.56
N GLU A 78 -21.57 -9.53 3.17
CA GLU A 78 -21.28 -9.90 4.56
C GLU A 78 -19.80 -10.27 4.77
N GLN A 79 -19.22 -11.00 3.82
CA GLN A 79 -17.78 -11.30 3.83
C GLN A 79 -16.93 -10.04 3.67
N GLN A 80 -17.30 -9.14 2.76
CA GLN A 80 -16.61 -7.86 2.59
C GLN A 80 -16.67 -7.02 3.87
N PHE A 81 -17.83 -6.96 4.53
CA PHE A 81 -17.98 -6.24 5.79
C PHE A 81 -17.10 -6.84 6.90
N THR A 82 -17.03 -8.17 6.97
CA THR A 82 -16.16 -8.87 7.92
C THR A 82 -14.68 -8.57 7.67
N ASN A 83 -14.25 -8.56 6.40
CA ASN A 83 -12.89 -8.18 6.01
C ASN A 83 -12.61 -6.73 6.40
N LEU A 84 -13.50 -5.79 6.04
CA LEU A 84 -13.33 -4.37 6.39
C LEU A 84 -13.25 -4.16 7.91
N ASN A 85 -14.07 -4.85 8.70
CA ASN A 85 -13.99 -4.78 10.16
C ASN A 85 -12.67 -5.34 10.71
N SER A 86 -12.10 -6.37 10.07
CA SER A 86 -10.78 -6.86 10.46
C SER A 86 -9.68 -5.83 10.14
N GLN A 87 -9.77 -5.14 9.01
CA GLN A 87 -8.85 -4.06 8.65
C GLN A 87 -8.96 -2.87 9.60
N ILE A 88 -10.18 -2.48 9.99
CA ILE A 88 -10.41 -1.43 10.99
C ILE A 88 -9.74 -1.79 12.31
N ARG A 89 -9.93 -3.02 12.81
CA ARG A 89 -9.27 -3.47 14.05
C ARG A 89 -7.74 -3.46 13.94
N ALA A 90 -7.19 -3.85 12.80
CA ALA A 90 -5.74 -3.78 12.57
C ALA A 90 -5.24 -2.32 12.60
N LEU A 91 -5.96 -1.41 11.95
CA LEU A 91 -5.65 0.03 11.98
C LEU A 91 -5.75 0.60 13.40
N GLU A 92 -6.75 0.20 14.18
CA GLU A 92 -6.88 0.59 15.59
C GLU A 92 -5.71 0.09 16.44
N GLN A 93 -5.26 -1.15 16.22
CA GLN A 93 -4.08 -1.71 16.89
C GLN A 93 -2.79 -0.96 16.50
N HIS A 94 -2.62 -0.63 15.23
CA HIS A 94 -1.50 0.21 14.77
C HIS A 94 -1.56 1.61 15.38
N LEU A 95 -2.73 2.24 15.45
CA LEU A 95 -2.86 3.54 16.09
C LEU A 95 -2.55 3.48 17.58
N ALA A 96 -2.98 2.42 18.27
CA ALA A 96 -2.67 2.20 19.67
C ALA A 96 -1.17 1.99 19.91
N SER A 97 -0.48 1.22 19.06
CA SER A 97 0.97 1.02 19.17
C SER A 97 1.75 2.31 18.92
N VAL A 98 1.34 3.10 17.92
CA VAL A 98 1.92 4.43 17.67
C VAL A 98 1.70 5.36 18.85
N SER A 99 0.49 5.39 19.43
CA SER A 99 0.19 6.20 20.61
C SER A 99 1.03 5.78 21.83
N GLN A 100 1.24 4.48 22.03
CA GLN A 100 2.09 3.96 23.11
C GLN A 100 3.55 4.33 22.88
N ALA A 101 4.03 4.24 21.63
CA ALA A 101 5.36 4.72 21.27
C ALA A 101 5.49 6.21 21.62
N VAL A 102 4.59 7.07 21.15
CA VAL A 102 4.59 8.51 21.46
C VAL A 102 4.55 8.78 22.98
N ALA A 103 3.78 8.01 23.75
CA ALA A 103 3.72 8.11 25.21
C ALA A 103 5.07 7.72 25.88
N ALA A 104 5.71 6.66 25.41
CA ALA A 104 7.05 6.26 25.88
C ALA A 104 8.11 7.33 25.58
N LEU A 105 8.00 8.00 24.43
CA LEU A 105 8.88 9.11 24.05
C LEU A 105 8.67 10.36 24.91
N THR A 106 7.43 10.63 25.32
CA THR A 106 7.11 11.74 26.23
C THR A 106 7.53 11.47 27.67
N GLN A 107 7.40 10.23 28.16
CA GLN A 107 7.87 9.85 29.51
C GLN A 107 9.40 9.82 29.64
N SER A 108 10.11 9.54 28.55
CA SER A 108 11.58 9.48 28.56
C SER A 108 12.25 10.85 28.46
N GLY A 109 11.49 11.94 28.23
CA GLY A 109 12.05 13.29 27.99
C GLY A 109 13.01 13.37 26.81
N ARG A 110 13.03 12.33 25.96
CA ARG A 110 13.97 12.12 24.88
C ARG A 110 13.19 11.61 23.69
N LEU A 111 12.91 12.50 22.75
CA LEU A 111 12.46 12.08 21.42
C LEU A 111 13.53 11.12 20.86
N PRO A 112 13.16 10.07 20.11
CA PRO A 112 14.07 9.44 19.19
C PRO A 112 14.20 10.48 18.09
N ILE A 113 15.10 11.44 18.29
CA ILE A 113 15.65 12.19 17.17
C ILE A 113 16.26 11.06 16.33
N PRO A 114 15.76 10.79 15.10
CA PRO A 114 16.54 9.99 14.16
C PRO A 114 17.89 10.66 14.18
N ASP A 115 18.93 9.97 14.65
CA ASP A 115 20.20 10.64 14.91
C ASP A 115 20.49 11.54 13.72
N PRO A 116 20.62 12.87 13.93
CA PRO A 116 20.73 13.80 12.82
C PRO A 116 21.84 13.29 11.90
N ALA A 117 21.57 13.31 10.59
CA ALA A 117 22.58 13.03 9.59
C ALA A 117 23.88 13.75 10.04
N PRO A 118 25.04 13.06 10.02
CA PRO A 118 26.26 13.60 10.61
C PRO A 118 26.46 15.06 10.18
N PRO A 119 26.61 16.01 11.11
CA PRO A 119 26.74 17.41 10.75
C PRO A 119 27.99 17.61 9.90
N GLY A 120 27.82 18.00 8.63
CA GLY A 120 28.93 18.38 7.76
C GLY A 120 28.83 17.94 6.30
N THR A 121 27.93 17.02 5.93
CA THR A 121 27.78 16.61 4.53
C THR A 121 26.70 17.45 3.85
N GLN A 122 27.08 18.32 2.92
CA GLN A 122 26.14 19.00 2.03
C GLN A 122 25.31 17.93 1.29
N ARG A 123 23.99 17.91 1.50
CA ARG A 123 23.07 17.03 0.76
C ARG A 123 22.86 17.56 -0.64
N ARG A 124 23.63 17.06 -1.60
CA ARG A 124 23.52 17.47 -3.00
C ARG A 124 22.24 16.88 -3.59
N PRO A 125 21.49 17.64 -4.39
CA PRO A 125 20.36 17.11 -5.16
C PRO A 125 20.76 15.83 -5.90
N TRP A 126 19.99 14.75 -5.72
CA TRP A 126 20.25 13.44 -6.33
C TRP A 126 21.53 12.71 -5.89
N GLY A 127 22.21 13.22 -4.85
CA GLY A 127 23.41 12.61 -4.27
C GLY A 127 23.11 11.33 -3.48
N PRO A 128 24.07 10.41 -3.31
CA PRO A 128 23.89 9.21 -2.48
C PRO A 128 23.48 9.55 -1.04
N GLU A 129 23.94 10.68 -0.52
CA GLU A 129 23.58 11.18 0.81
C GLU A 129 22.08 11.46 1.00
N GLN A 130 21.30 11.51 -0.08
CA GLN A 130 19.83 11.58 -0.02
C GLN A 130 19.22 10.28 0.52
N ALA A 131 19.80 9.12 0.20
CA ALA A 131 19.32 7.80 0.68
C ALA A 131 19.59 7.52 2.18
N THR A 132 19.98 8.54 2.95
CA THR A 132 20.29 8.45 4.39
C THR A 132 19.20 9.09 5.23
N GLY A 133 19.04 8.64 6.48
CA GLY A 133 17.94 9.07 7.34
C GLY A 133 16.57 8.50 6.91
N PRO A 134 15.50 8.94 7.58
CA PRO A 134 14.13 8.56 7.21
C PRO A 134 13.76 9.09 5.82
N ALA A 135 12.91 8.32 5.13
CA ALA A 135 12.27 8.74 3.88
C ALA A 135 11.65 10.15 3.99
N ASP A 136 12.07 11.08 3.13
CA ASP A 136 11.58 12.46 3.09
C ASP A 136 10.99 12.85 1.72
N THR A 137 10.98 11.93 0.74
CA THR A 137 10.29 12.07 -0.55
C THR A 137 8.84 11.58 -0.48
N LEU A 138 7.92 12.47 -0.09
CA LEU A 138 6.51 12.14 0.20
C LEU A 138 5.59 11.98 -1.02
N THR A 139 6.10 12.28 -2.22
CA THR A 139 5.34 12.23 -3.47
C THR A 139 6.13 11.50 -4.54
N ALA A 140 5.43 10.80 -5.42
CA ALA A 140 6.03 10.15 -6.58
C ALA A 140 6.67 11.20 -7.50
N GLY A 141 7.90 10.96 -7.95
CA GLY A 141 8.54 11.80 -8.95
C GLY A 141 10.05 11.90 -8.78
N ASP A 142 10.67 12.47 -9.82
CA ASP A 142 12.07 12.87 -9.88
C ASP A 142 12.30 14.07 -8.96
N LEU A 143 12.86 13.80 -7.77
CA LEU A 143 12.97 14.79 -6.71
C LEU A 143 14.39 14.84 -6.11
N PRO A 144 14.90 16.05 -5.80
CA PRO A 144 16.28 16.24 -5.34
C PRO A 144 16.56 15.63 -3.96
N THR A 145 15.52 15.11 -3.30
CA THR A 145 15.53 14.45 -1.98
C THR A 145 15.77 12.94 -2.05
N ALA A 146 15.90 12.35 -3.25
CA ALA A 146 16.28 10.95 -3.44
C ALA A 146 17.68 10.82 -4.07
N TRP A 147 18.31 9.66 -4.02
CA TRP A 147 19.49 9.35 -4.85
C TRP A 147 19.06 8.96 -6.27
N ALA A 148 19.79 9.43 -7.28
CA ALA A 148 19.65 8.96 -8.66
C ALA A 148 21.03 8.64 -9.28
N PRO A 149 21.13 7.62 -10.16
CA PRO A 149 22.35 7.35 -10.91
C PRO A 149 22.67 8.50 -11.88
N ARG A 150 23.91 8.57 -12.36
CA ARG A 150 24.37 9.68 -13.21
C ARG A 150 23.63 9.75 -14.54
N GLN A 151 23.40 8.60 -15.17
CA GLN A 151 22.71 8.48 -16.45
C GLN A 151 21.42 7.67 -16.24
N PRO A 152 20.34 7.99 -16.98
CA PRO A 152 19.19 7.10 -17.05
C PRO A 152 19.58 5.87 -17.86
N ASP A 153 19.01 4.71 -17.51
CA ASP A 153 19.17 3.45 -18.26
C ASP A 153 20.63 3.02 -18.50
N GLY A 154 21.57 3.48 -17.67
CA GLY A 154 23.02 3.33 -17.87
C GLY A 154 23.56 1.91 -17.71
N GLY A 155 22.72 0.96 -17.28
CA GLY A 155 23.10 -0.41 -16.98
C GLY A 155 23.23 -0.68 -15.49
N ASP A 156 24.30 -1.39 -15.13
CA ASP A 156 24.51 -1.85 -13.77
C ASP A 156 24.99 -0.69 -12.88
N GLU A 157 24.21 -0.38 -11.85
CA GLU A 157 24.52 0.66 -10.86
C GLU A 157 24.49 0.04 -9.46
N TRP A 158 25.12 0.70 -8.49
CA TRP A 158 25.04 0.31 -7.08
C TRP A 158 24.98 1.51 -6.13
N LEU A 159 24.28 1.30 -5.02
CA LEU A 159 24.21 2.20 -3.87
C LEU A 159 24.59 1.41 -2.61
N GLN A 160 25.69 1.81 -1.95
CA GLN A 160 26.16 1.21 -0.72
C GLN A 160 25.83 2.12 0.46
N LEU A 161 25.23 1.54 1.51
CA LEU A 161 24.73 2.26 2.67
C LEU A 161 25.31 1.67 3.95
N GLU A 162 25.69 2.56 4.86
CA GLU A 162 26.25 2.20 6.17
C GLU A 162 25.31 2.60 7.30
N PHE A 163 25.25 1.76 8.33
CA PHE A 163 24.33 1.86 9.44
C PHE A 163 25.08 1.97 10.77
N ALA A 164 24.44 2.58 11.77
CA ALA A 164 25.09 2.92 13.04
C ALA A 164 25.58 1.71 13.83
N THR A 165 24.79 0.64 13.82
CA THR A 165 25.00 -0.51 14.71
C THR A 165 24.87 -1.79 13.90
N PRO A 166 25.84 -2.71 13.94
CA PRO A 166 25.66 -4.02 13.34
C PRO A 166 24.46 -4.75 13.98
N VAL A 167 23.55 -5.26 13.14
CA VAL A 167 22.39 -6.07 13.60
C VAL A 167 22.37 -7.43 12.93
N GLN A 168 21.73 -8.42 13.56
CA GLN A 168 21.38 -9.65 12.86
C GLN A 168 20.25 -9.34 11.90
N LEU A 169 20.56 -9.33 10.60
CA LEU A 169 19.67 -8.84 9.57
C LEU A 169 18.43 -9.74 9.42
N ALA A 170 17.25 -9.11 9.45
CA ALA A 170 15.97 -9.74 9.15
C ALA A 170 15.43 -9.22 7.81
N GLU A 171 15.41 -7.91 7.63
CA GLU A 171 14.85 -7.27 6.43
C GLU A 171 15.65 -6.02 6.06
N VAL A 172 15.66 -5.72 4.76
CA VAL A 172 16.08 -4.42 4.22
C VAL A 172 14.86 -3.78 3.58
N HIS A 173 14.49 -2.57 4.00
CA HIS A 173 13.39 -1.82 3.39
C HIS A 173 13.99 -0.73 2.51
N VAL A 174 13.67 -0.74 1.21
CA VAL A 174 14.17 0.23 0.23
C VAL A 174 13.00 1.08 -0.25
N TYR A 175 13.10 2.39 -0.10
CA TYR A 175 12.06 3.34 -0.45
C TYR A 175 12.38 3.93 -1.84
N GLU A 176 11.64 3.52 -2.86
CA GLU A 176 11.81 3.98 -4.25
C GLU A 176 10.83 5.13 -4.55
N SER A 177 11.33 6.28 -5.02
CA SER A 177 10.55 7.52 -5.27
C SER A 177 10.21 7.75 -6.75
N TYR A 178 11.02 7.20 -7.67
CA TYR A 178 10.85 7.37 -9.10
C TYR A 178 11.33 6.13 -9.88
N ASN A 179 10.56 5.74 -10.90
CA ASN A 179 10.73 4.53 -11.71
C ASN A 179 11.15 3.27 -10.92
N PRO A 180 10.34 2.79 -9.94
CA PRO A 180 10.67 1.62 -9.13
C PRO A 180 10.79 0.33 -9.95
N GLY A 181 11.64 -0.61 -9.51
CA GLY A 181 11.73 -1.96 -10.09
C GLY A 181 13.08 -2.34 -10.72
N ALA A 182 14.06 -1.44 -10.69
CA ALA A 182 15.39 -1.71 -11.22
C ALA A 182 16.28 -2.54 -10.27
N ILE A 183 15.90 -2.71 -8.99
CA ILE A 183 16.68 -3.47 -8.02
C ILE A 183 16.83 -4.93 -8.48
N SER A 184 18.08 -5.40 -8.54
CA SER A 184 18.45 -6.73 -9.04
C SER A 184 19.15 -7.60 -8.00
N ARG A 185 19.87 -7.00 -7.04
CA ARG A 185 20.57 -7.73 -5.99
C ARG A 185 20.83 -6.86 -4.77
N LEU A 186 20.76 -7.45 -3.58
CA LEU A 186 21.24 -6.85 -2.35
C LEU A 186 22.33 -7.73 -1.76
N THR A 187 23.40 -7.09 -1.28
CA THR A 187 24.51 -7.74 -0.59
C THR A 187 24.78 -7.06 0.75
N THR A 188 25.55 -7.75 1.59
CA THR A 188 26.13 -7.20 2.82
C THR A 188 27.58 -7.64 2.93
N PHE A 189 28.33 -7.06 3.88
CA PHE A 189 29.72 -7.40 4.13
C PHE A 189 29.85 -8.13 5.47
N LEU A 190 30.51 -9.28 5.47
CA LEU A 190 30.84 -10.03 6.68
C LEU A 190 32.03 -9.40 7.42
N GLY A 191 32.31 -9.87 8.64
CA GLY A 191 33.38 -9.32 9.48
C GLY A 191 34.80 -9.46 8.90
N ASP A 192 35.00 -10.32 7.91
CA ASP A 192 36.25 -10.47 7.15
C ASP A 192 36.32 -9.59 5.90
N GLY A 193 35.29 -8.77 5.66
CA GLY A 193 35.16 -7.90 4.48
C GLY A 193 34.62 -8.60 3.23
N SER A 194 34.26 -9.89 3.30
CA SER A 194 33.65 -10.58 2.17
C SER A 194 32.23 -10.07 1.90
N GLU A 195 31.94 -9.78 0.63
CA GLU A 195 30.61 -9.41 0.17
C GLU A 195 29.76 -10.67 -0.05
N VAL A 196 28.58 -10.73 0.57
CA VAL A 196 27.64 -11.86 0.45
C VAL A 196 26.27 -11.39 0.01
N THR A 197 25.68 -12.13 -0.94
CA THR A 197 24.32 -11.88 -1.43
C THR A 197 23.30 -12.26 -0.37
N ILE A 198 22.46 -11.29 0.01
CA ILE A 198 21.34 -11.49 0.94
C ILE A 198 20.00 -11.61 0.22
N TRP A 199 19.91 -11.07 -0.99
CA TRP A 199 18.77 -11.22 -1.89
C TRP A 199 19.23 -11.01 -3.34
N GLU A 200 18.68 -11.77 -4.28
CA GLU A 200 18.91 -11.60 -5.72
C GLU A 200 17.64 -11.97 -6.47
N GLY A 201 17.26 -11.17 -7.45
CA GLY A 201 15.99 -11.33 -8.12
C GLY A 201 15.68 -10.20 -9.09
N SER A 202 14.40 -10.11 -9.42
CA SER A 202 13.89 -9.17 -10.41
C SER A 202 12.60 -8.58 -9.86
N GLU A 203 12.68 -7.36 -9.34
CA GLU A 203 11.49 -6.63 -8.91
C GLU A 203 10.68 -6.17 -10.14
N SER A 204 9.35 -6.26 -10.05
CA SER A 204 8.46 -5.72 -11.10
C SER A 204 8.31 -4.21 -10.94
N GLU A 205 8.07 -3.48 -12.02
CA GLU A 205 7.69 -2.07 -11.95
C GLU A 205 6.50 -1.85 -11.00
N ALA A 206 6.52 -0.74 -10.26
CA ALA A 206 5.49 -0.41 -9.28
C ALA A 206 5.18 1.09 -9.29
N ALA A 207 3.99 1.45 -8.82
CA ALA A 207 3.64 2.86 -8.61
C ALA A 207 4.47 3.43 -7.46
N ALA A 208 5.17 4.53 -7.71
CA ALA A 208 5.90 5.26 -6.68
C ALA A 208 4.97 6.18 -5.85
N PRO A 209 5.38 6.62 -4.65
CA PRO A 209 6.49 6.06 -3.88
C PRO A 209 6.15 4.66 -3.36
N VAL A 210 7.13 3.77 -3.25
CA VAL A 210 6.94 2.40 -2.76
C VAL A 210 8.05 1.98 -1.80
N ALA A 211 7.70 1.25 -0.75
CA ALA A 211 8.66 0.57 0.12
C ALA A 211 8.75 -0.92 -0.28
N ARG A 212 9.91 -1.33 -0.80
CA ARG A 212 10.23 -2.74 -1.08
C ARG A 212 10.79 -3.38 0.19
N ILE A 213 10.26 -4.54 0.57
CA ILE A 213 10.71 -5.28 1.74
C ILE A 213 11.45 -6.53 1.28
N PHE A 214 12.75 -6.60 1.54
CA PHE A 214 13.60 -7.73 1.20
C PHE A 214 13.90 -8.55 2.46
N SER A 215 13.30 -9.73 2.58
CA SER A 215 13.56 -10.65 3.70
C SER A 215 14.90 -11.37 3.53
N VAL A 216 15.69 -11.45 4.60
CA VAL A 216 17.01 -12.11 4.60
C VAL A 216 16.88 -13.51 5.24
N PRO A 217 17.07 -14.60 4.46
CA PRO A 217 16.69 -15.93 4.90
C PRO A 217 17.67 -16.57 5.90
N PHE A 218 18.86 -16.02 6.07
CA PHE A 218 19.89 -16.53 6.97
C PHE A 218 20.37 -15.48 7.98
N ALA A 219 21.07 -15.92 9.02
CA ALA A 219 21.68 -15.02 9.98
C ALA A 219 22.91 -14.35 9.35
N ALA A 220 22.82 -13.04 9.13
CA ALA A 220 23.93 -12.20 8.68
C ALA A 220 24.06 -11.03 9.66
N GLN A 221 25.24 -10.84 10.24
CA GLN A 221 25.54 -9.67 11.05
C GLN A 221 25.98 -8.55 10.11
N ALA A 222 25.20 -7.49 10.00
CA ALA A 222 25.40 -6.46 8.99
C ALA A 222 25.29 -5.05 9.58
N SER A 223 26.23 -4.18 9.20
CA SER A 223 26.11 -2.71 9.32
C SER A 223 26.30 -2.01 7.98
N VAL A 224 26.41 -2.77 6.88
CA VAL A 224 26.54 -2.26 5.52
C VAL A 224 25.62 -3.06 4.61
N VAL A 225 24.86 -2.39 3.76
CA VAL A 225 24.07 -3.02 2.68
C VAL A 225 24.48 -2.37 1.38
N LYS A 226 24.64 -3.16 0.32
CA LYS A 226 24.87 -2.66 -1.03
C LYS A 226 23.76 -3.16 -1.95
N ILE A 227 23.06 -2.20 -2.54
CA ILE A 227 21.93 -2.41 -3.45
C ILE A 227 22.48 -2.29 -4.86
N TYR A 228 22.22 -3.28 -5.70
CA TYR A 228 22.53 -3.29 -7.11
C TYR A 228 21.24 -3.08 -7.91
N LEU A 229 21.35 -2.27 -8.96
CA LEU A 229 20.29 -1.97 -9.90
C LEU A 229 20.71 -2.36 -11.31
N ASP A 230 19.78 -2.92 -12.08
CA ASP A 230 19.88 -3.02 -13.54
C ASP A 230 18.95 -1.99 -14.16
N THR A 231 19.46 -0.77 -14.35
CA THR A 231 18.67 0.40 -14.74
C THR A 231 18.10 0.30 -16.16
N ARG A 232 18.62 -0.60 -17.02
CA ARG A 232 18.07 -0.85 -18.37
C ARG A 232 16.69 -1.50 -18.34
N ARG A 233 16.29 -2.08 -17.20
CA ARG A 233 15.03 -2.82 -17.08
C ARG A 233 13.82 -1.91 -16.89
N VAL A 234 14.03 -0.68 -16.42
CA VAL A 234 12.95 0.28 -16.14
C VAL A 234 13.39 1.63 -16.66
N THR A 235 12.75 2.10 -17.74
CA THR A 235 13.11 3.33 -18.44
C THR A 235 13.05 4.56 -17.53
N GLY A 236 14.12 5.36 -17.56
CA GLY A 236 14.26 6.62 -16.82
C GLY A 236 15.22 6.54 -15.65
N TRP A 237 15.27 7.58 -14.83
CA TRP A 237 16.05 7.54 -13.59
C TRP A 237 15.32 6.71 -12.54
N ASN A 238 15.98 5.66 -12.04
CA ASN A 238 15.52 4.92 -10.88
C ASN A 238 16.05 5.61 -9.62
N GLU A 239 15.15 5.91 -8.68
CA GLU A 239 15.49 6.72 -7.52
C GLU A 239 15.19 6.03 -6.19
N ILE A 240 16.12 6.15 -5.24
CA ILE A 240 16.01 5.61 -3.88
C ILE A 240 16.06 6.77 -2.89
N ASP A 241 14.98 6.98 -2.16
CA ASP A 241 14.79 8.03 -1.15
C ASP A 241 15.44 7.67 0.18
N ALA A 242 15.30 6.42 0.63
CA ALA A 242 15.83 5.97 1.91
C ALA A 242 15.99 4.45 1.97
N VAL A 243 16.80 4.00 2.94
CA VAL A 243 16.92 2.58 3.28
C VAL A 243 16.88 2.39 4.79
N GLU A 244 16.01 1.48 5.24
CA GLU A 244 15.89 1.06 6.63
C GLU A 244 16.41 -0.37 6.80
N LEU A 245 17.19 -0.59 7.84
CA LEU A 245 17.65 -1.89 8.27
C LEU A 245 16.80 -2.39 9.43
N VAL A 246 16.26 -3.61 9.32
CA VAL A 246 15.48 -4.26 10.38
C VAL A 246 16.23 -5.48 10.91
N GLY A 247 16.51 -5.48 12.22
CA GLY A 247 17.13 -6.59 12.92
C GLY A 247 16.13 -7.67 13.33
N ARG A 248 16.61 -8.90 13.52
CA ARG A 248 15.81 -10.04 14.03
C ARG A 248 15.28 -9.83 15.45
N ASP A 249 15.89 -8.93 16.19
CA ASP A 249 15.44 -8.46 17.52
C ASP A 249 14.37 -7.36 17.44
N GLY A 250 13.96 -6.96 16.23
CA GLY A 250 13.01 -5.87 16.01
C GLY A 250 13.65 -4.48 16.03
N SER A 251 14.98 -4.37 16.18
CA SER A 251 15.68 -3.09 16.05
C SER A 251 15.53 -2.54 14.64
N ARG A 252 15.46 -1.21 14.55
CA ARG A 252 15.29 -0.47 13.29
C ARG A 252 16.25 0.69 13.25
N GLN A 253 16.85 0.93 12.10
CA GLN A 253 17.76 2.05 11.89
C GLN A 253 17.81 2.46 10.42
N TRP A 254 18.01 3.76 10.21
CA TRP A 254 18.20 4.34 8.89
C TRP A 254 19.68 4.35 8.52
N ALA A 255 19.96 4.33 7.21
CA ALA A 255 21.31 4.54 6.71
C ALA A 255 21.85 5.90 7.20
N ARG A 256 23.13 5.94 7.55
CA ARG A 256 23.85 7.14 8.03
C ARG A 256 24.86 7.68 7.06
N HIS A 257 25.37 6.80 6.21
CA HIS A 257 26.30 7.15 5.15
C HIS A 257 25.91 6.36 3.91
N ALA A 258 26.18 6.95 2.74
CA ALA A 258 25.92 6.31 1.47
C ALA A 258 26.97 6.72 0.43
N THR A 259 27.36 5.77 -0.40
CA THR A 259 28.20 5.95 -1.58
C THR A 259 27.55 5.22 -2.75
N ALA A 260 27.84 5.61 -3.98
CA ALA A 260 27.26 5.00 -5.17
C ALA A 260 28.30 4.82 -6.28
N SER A 261 28.01 3.93 -7.24
CA SER A 261 28.77 3.81 -8.49
C SER A 261 28.82 5.12 -9.25
N SER A 262 27.70 5.83 -9.26
CA SER A 262 27.52 7.12 -9.92
C SER A 262 26.39 7.90 -9.26
N THR A 263 26.33 9.20 -9.53
CA THR A 263 25.20 10.03 -9.12
C THR A 263 24.98 11.18 -10.10
N PHE A 264 23.73 11.60 -10.26
CA PHE A 264 23.39 12.80 -11.01
C PHE A 264 24.03 14.07 -10.40
N ALA A 265 24.29 14.09 -9.08
CA ALA A 265 24.92 15.20 -8.38
C ALA A 265 26.34 15.55 -8.87
N GLU A 266 26.97 14.69 -9.67
CA GLU A 266 28.32 14.89 -10.21
C GLU A 266 28.35 15.61 -11.57
N GLN A 267 27.20 15.88 -12.20
CA GLN A 267 27.16 16.51 -13.54
C GLN A 267 27.63 17.99 -13.57
N GLY A 268 27.92 18.59 -12.40
CA GLY A 268 28.35 19.99 -12.27
C GLY A 268 29.81 20.21 -11.88
N GLN A 269 30.66 19.16 -11.89
CA GLN A 269 32.10 19.26 -11.62
C GLN A 269 32.96 19.21 -12.88
#